data_AF-A0AAX3M925-F1
#
_entry.id   AF-A0AAX3M925-F1
#
_cell.length_a   1.000
_cell.length_b   1.000
_cell.length_c   1.000
_cell.angle_alpha   90.00
_cell.angle_beta   90.00
_cell.angle_gamma   90.00
#
_symmetry.space_group_name_H-M   'P 1'
#
loop_
_entity.id
_entity.type
_entity.pdbx_description
1 polymer ?
#
loop_
_entity_poly.entity_id
_entity_poly.type
_entity_poly.pdbx_seq_one_letter_code
_entity_poly.pdbx_strand_id
1 'polypeptide(L)'
;MIEIVKKHGEIEIFKSYSKYIKFYKIYCLFFVLLVSFITLKFTGIFFNFLSIIFIIGYIYISLFCISTEKIIIKEDYLIIQALNNNEKVLYSKKIFLEEVKKVYFKNTFGISLMLDPGILNYLFNSKQKFMKIETKKNYSFGLFLDYNDFLKIDAILQPKIKEHKDKKIILNKYKRKQEKLFKIYNLEIEERYKEILNIILNEKKIFLSKKDSDYIVNGGNGIKDLEIFKNMNFEETDFYIFYVNYLSKKEYEDKKVLVGYNGIDGKEVTMLKFKEDINEIRDSRSTFKN
;
A
#
# COMPACT_ATOMS: atom_id res chain seq x y z
N MET A 1 3.98 -25.93 -11.09
CA MET A 1 2.72 -25.80 -10.37
C MET A 1 2.99 -25.06 -9.09
N ILE A 2 2.30 -23.94 -8.93
CA ILE A 2 2.28 -23.17 -7.69
C ILE A 2 1.23 -23.73 -6.74
N GLU A 3 1.47 -23.55 -5.45
CA GLU A 3 0.51 -23.79 -4.39
C GLU A 3 0.22 -22.46 -3.69
N ILE A 4 -1.05 -22.23 -3.37
CA ILE A 4 -1.54 -20.99 -2.77
C ILE A 4 -2.23 -21.35 -1.46
N VAL A 5 -1.71 -20.82 -0.36
CA VAL A 5 -2.25 -21.04 0.99
C VAL A 5 -2.67 -19.70 1.56
N LYS A 6 -3.90 -19.62 2.07
CA LYS A 6 -4.42 -18.45 2.77
C LYS A 6 -4.46 -18.76 4.26
N LYS A 7 -3.72 -17.99 5.07
CA LYS A 7 -3.68 -18.14 6.54
C LYS A 7 -3.71 -16.77 7.19
N HIS A 8 -4.69 -16.53 8.08
CA HIS A 8 -4.69 -15.41 9.02
C HIS A 8 -4.46 -14.03 8.34
N GLY A 9 -5.16 -13.76 7.23
CA GLY A 9 -5.02 -12.51 6.46
C GLY A 9 -3.81 -12.43 5.53
N GLU A 10 -2.89 -13.40 5.61
CA GLU A 10 -1.74 -13.53 4.72
C GLU A 10 -2.03 -14.55 3.60
N ILE A 11 -1.50 -14.24 2.41
CA ILE A 11 -1.55 -15.15 1.26
C ILE A 11 -0.12 -15.58 0.97
N GLU A 12 0.14 -16.87 1.07
CA GLU A 12 1.42 -17.48 0.74
C GLU A 12 1.31 -18.21 -0.58
N ILE A 13 2.21 -17.91 -1.49
CA ILE A 13 2.32 -18.56 -2.79
C ILE A 13 3.69 -19.20 -2.83
N PHE A 14 3.76 -20.51 -3.07
CA PHE A 14 5.03 -21.21 -3.14
C PHE A 14 5.13 -22.07 -4.39
N LYS A 15 6.36 -22.21 -4.85
CA LYS A 15 6.71 -23.08 -5.96
C LYS A 15 7.83 -24.01 -5.52
N SER A 16 7.56 -25.31 -5.56
CA SER A 16 8.53 -26.34 -5.19
C SER A 16 9.31 -26.80 -6.42
N TYR A 17 10.63 -26.87 -6.26
CA TYR A 17 11.60 -27.47 -7.18
C TYR A 17 12.12 -28.82 -6.67
N SER A 18 11.58 -29.30 -5.54
CA SER A 18 12.01 -30.53 -4.87
C SER A 18 12.05 -31.76 -5.79
N LYS A 19 11.12 -31.88 -6.75
CA LYS A 19 11.10 -32.97 -7.74
C LYS A 19 12.37 -32.97 -8.60
N TYR A 20 12.78 -31.80 -9.11
CA TYR A 20 13.98 -31.67 -9.93
C TYR A 20 15.23 -31.93 -9.11
N ILE A 21 15.29 -31.40 -7.89
CA ILE A 21 16.43 -31.64 -6.99
C ILE A 21 16.56 -33.13 -6.67
N LYS A 22 15.47 -33.82 -6.34
CA LYS A 22 15.48 -35.27 -6.11
C LYS A 22 16.00 -36.02 -7.35
N PHE A 23 15.53 -35.64 -8.54
CA PHE A 23 16.01 -36.22 -9.79
C PHE A 23 17.52 -36.03 -9.97
N TYR A 24 18.04 -34.81 -9.80
CA TYR A 24 19.47 -34.54 -9.94
C TYR A 24 20.32 -35.22 -8.86
N LYS A 25 19.83 -35.35 -7.63
CA LYS A 25 20.51 -36.11 -6.57
C LYS A 25 20.65 -37.60 -6.95
N ILE A 26 19.56 -38.20 -7.44
CA ILE A 26 19.57 -39.60 -7.92
C ILE A 26 20.50 -39.74 -9.12
N TYR A 27 20.46 -38.78 -10.05
CA TYR A 27 21.32 -38.75 -11.23
C TYR A 27 22.80 -38.68 -10.84
N CYS A 28 23.20 -37.75 -9.96
CA CYS A 28 24.58 -37.67 -9.46
C CYS A 28 25.01 -39.00 -8.82
N LEU A 29 24.16 -39.61 -7.98
CA LEU A 29 24.47 -40.89 -7.35
C LEU A 29 24.64 -42.02 -8.37
N PHE A 30 23.78 -42.08 -9.39
CA PHE A 30 23.88 -43.03 -10.48
C PHE A 30 25.22 -42.90 -11.23
N PHE A 31 25.65 -41.67 -11.55
CA PHE A 31 26.93 -41.44 -12.21
C PHE A 31 28.14 -41.74 -11.34
N VAL A 32 28.06 -41.47 -10.02
CA VAL A 32 29.10 -41.93 -9.08
C VAL A 32 29.25 -43.45 -9.17
N LEU A 33 28.16 -44.21 -9.09
CA LEU A 33 28.19 -45.67 -9.17
C LEU A 33 28.68 -46.17 -10.53
N LEU A 34 28.18 -45.61 -11.64
CA LEU A 34 28.56 -45.99 -12.99
C LEU A 34 30.06 -45.79 -13.24
N VAL A 35 30.59 -44.60 -12.92
CA VAL A 35 32.01 -44.29 -13.09
C VAL A 35 32.87 -45.16 -12.19
N SER A 36 32.45 -45.36 -10.93
CA SER A 36 33.19 -46.21 -9.96
C SER A 36 33.27 -47.67 -10.43
N PHE A 37 32.18 -48.21 -11.00
CA PHE A 37 32.18 -49.58 -11.52
C PHE A 37 33.08 -49.75 -12.75
N ILE A 38 33.07 -48.76 -13.64
CA ILE A 38 33.98 -48.73 -14.80
C ILE A 38 35.43 -48.69 -14.31
N THR A 39 35.78 -47.75 -13.43
CA THR A 39 37.17 -47.60 -12.96
C THR A 39 37.64 -48.81 -12.17
N LEU A 40 36.80 -49.42 -11.35
CA LEU A 40 37.14 -50.62 -10.59
C LEU A 40 37.56 -51.76 -11.52
N LYS A 41 36.88 -51.95 -12.65
CA LYS A 41 37.24 -52.99 -13.64
C LYS A 41 38.56 -52.73 -14.37
N PHE A 42 38.90 -51.47 -14.62
CA PHE A 42 40.10 -51.11 -15.41
C PHE A 42 41.36 -50.89 -14.56
N THR A 43 41.22 -50.30 -13.37
CA THR A 43 42.37 -49.87 -12.55
C THR A 43 42.35 -50.42 -11.13
N GLY A 44 41.30 -51.14 -10.72
CA GLY A 44 41.15 -51.64 -9.34
C GLY A 44 40.83 -50.55 -8.31
N ILE A 45 40.66 -49.28 -8.74
CA ILE A 45 40.37 -48.15 -7.85
C ILE A 45 38.87 -47.85 -7.88
N PHE A 46 38.25 -47.77 -6.70
CA PHE A 46 36.82 -47.51 -6.55
C PHE A 46 36.46 -46.04 -6.87
N PHE A 47 37.21 -45.07 -6.34
CA PHE A 47 36.96 -43.64 -6.58
C PHE A 47 38.07 -42.99 -7.42
N ASN A 48 37.73 -42.56 -8.63
CA ASN A 48 38.58 -41.73 -9.48
C ASN A 48 38.18 -40.24 -9.36
N PHE A 49 39.03 -39.31 -9.78
CA PHE A 49 38.76 -37.86 -9.85
C PHE A 49 37.37 -37.53 -10.42
N LEU A 50 36.93 -38.22 -11.47
CA LEU A 50 35.61 -37.98 -12.07
C LEU A 50 34.45 -38.35 -11.11
N SER A 51 34.57 -39.44 -10.36
CA SER A 51 33.58 -39.80 -9.32
C SER A 51 33.57 -38.79 -8.17
N ILE A 52 34.73 -38.25 -7.79
CA ILE A 52 34.85 -37.21 -6.76
C ILE A 52 34.11 -35.93 -7.19
N ILE A 53 34.20 -35.53 -8.47
CA ILE A 53 33.45 -34.38 -9.00
C ILE A 53 31.94 -34.57 -8.83
N PHE A 54 31.41 -35.76 -9.14
CA PHE A 54 29.98 -36.04 -8.95
C PHE A 54 29.56 -36.07 -7.47
N ILE A 55 30.43 -36.54 -6.56
CA ILE A 55 30.19 -36.50 -5.11
C ILE A 55 30.13 -35.04 -4.62
N ILE A 56 31.08 -34.20 -5.04
CA ILE A 56 31.07 -32.76 -4.72
C ILE A 56 29.79 -32.11 -5.26
N GLY A 57 29.40 -32.45 -6.50
CA GLY A 57 28.14 -31.99 -7.08
C GLY A 57 26.90 -32.40 -6.27
N TYR A 58 26.86 -33.64 -5.77
CA TYR A 58 25.78 -34.11 -4.91
C TYR A 58 25.68 -33.32 -3.59
N ILE A 59 26.82 -33.07 -2.94
CA ILE A 59 26.89 -32.27 -1.71
C ILE A 59 26.40 -30.85 -1.99
N TYR A 60 26.87 -30.25 -3.08
CA TYR A 60 26.47 -28.91 -3.49
C TYR A 60 24.95 -28.80 -3.70
N ILE A 61 24.37 -29.72 -4.48
CA ILE A 61 22.92 -29.78 -4.73
C ILE A 61 22.13 -29.94 -3.43
N SER A 62 22.68 -30.68 -2.47
CA SER A 62 22.02 -30.91 -1.19
C SER A 62 21.95 -29.68 -0.32
N LEU A 63 23.03 -28.90 -0.24
CA LEU A 63 23.16 -27.79 0.70
C LEU A 63 22.69 -26.44 0.12
N PHE A 64 22.97 -26.19 -1.16
CA PHE A 64 22.91 -24.84 -1.73
C PHE A 64 21.83 -24.64 -2.79
N CYS A 65 21.21 -25.70 -3.33
CA CYS A 65 20.11 -25.51 -4.28
C CYS A 65 18.86 -24.94 -3.60
N ILE A 66 18.24 -23.95 -4.25
CA ILE A 66 16.90 -23.47 -3.91
C ILE A 66 15.90 -24.57 -4.20
N SER A 67 15.23 -25.05 -3.17
CA SER A 67 14.16 -26.03 -3.28
C SER A 67 12.79 -25.40 -3.41
N THR A 68 12.63 -24.19 -2.88
CA THR A 68 11.32 -23.54 -2.79
C THR A 68 11.49 -22.04 -2.94
N GLU A 69 10.69 -21.45 -3.83
CA GLU A 69 10.49 -20.00 -3.89
C GLU A 69 9.12 -19.67 -3.28
N LYS A 70 9.05 -18.59 -2.49
CA LYS A 70 7.84 -18.17 -1.77
C LYS A 70 7.58 -16.68 -1.97
N ILE A 71 6.33 -16.32 -2.23
CA ILE A 71 5.81 -14.95 -2.11
C ILE A 71 4.83 -14.94 -0.95
N ILE A 72 5.10 -14.11 0.05
CA ILE A 72 4.17 -13.85 1.15
C ILE A 72 3.56 -12.47 0.91
N ILE A 73 2.25 -12.41 0.72
CA ILE A 73 1.53 -11.16 0.48
C ILE A 73 0.79 -10.78 1.76
N LYS A 74 1.29 -9.74 2.42
CA LYS A 74 0.67 -9.14 3.61
C LYS A 74 -0.24 -7.97 3.21
N GLU A 75 -0.64 -7.14 4.18
CA GLU A 75 -1.48 -5.97 3.92
C GLU A 75 -0.70 -4.87 3.19
N ASP A 76 0.48 -4.47 3.69
CA ASP A 76 1.22 -3.31 3.15
C ASP A 76 2.46 -3.67 2.33
N TYR A 77 2.88 -4.93 2.37
CA TYR A 77 4.11 -5.37 1.72
C TYR A 77 4.04 -6.82 1.28
N LEU A 78 4.95 -7.16 0.37
CA LEU A 78 5.22 -8.53 -0.05
C LEU A 78 6.65 -8.92 0.33
N ILE A 79 6.82 -10.19 0.70
CA ILE A 79 8.13 -10.80 0.95
C ILE A 79 8.36 -11.84 -0.14
N ILE A 80 9.49 -11.76 -0.81
CA ILE A 80 9.98 -12.78 -1.73
C ILE A 80 11.09 -13.54 -1.01
N GLN A 81 10.96 -14.86 -0.92
CA GLN A 81 11.90 -15.74 -0.26
C GLN A 81 12.34 -16.89 -1.16
N ALA A 82 13.59 -17.30 -1.01
CA ALA A 82 14.10 -18.52 -1.57
C ALA A 82 14.69 -19.38 -0.45
N LEU A 83 14.26 -20.64 -0.37
CA LEU A 83 14.65 -21.58 0.66
C LEU A 83 15.42 -22.75 0.03
N ASN A 84 16.40 -23.27 0.76
CA ASN A 84 17.09 -24.51 0.38
C ASN A 84 16.30 -25.75 0.80
N ASN A 85 16.82 -26.93 0.44
CA ASN A 85 16.22 -28.24 0.76
C ASN A 85 15.93 -28.48 2.25
N ASN A 86 16.61 -27.77 3.15
CA ASN A 86 16.45 -27.89 4.60
C ASN A 86 15.55 -26.79 5.17
N GLU A 87 14.77 -26.12 4.31
CA GLU A 87 13.89 -24.98 4.66
C GLU A 87 14.64 -23.77 5.22
N LYS A 88 15.96 -23.71 5.06
CA LYS A 88 16.75 -22.53 5.43
C LYS A 88 16.55 -21.45 4.39
N VAL A 89 16.22 -20.24 4.84
CA VAL A 89 16.10 -19.06 3.99
C VAL A 89 17.49 -18.67 3.46
N LEU A 90 17.69 -18.82 2.15
CA LEU A 90 18.90 -18.38 1.45
C LEU A 90 18.80 -16.91 1.02
N TYR A 91 17.59 -16.49 0.66
CA TYR A 91 17.30 -15.15 0.21
C TYR A 91 15.95 -14.69 0.75
N SER A 92 15.87 -13.45 1.18
CA SER A 92 14.63 -12.81 1.61
C SER A 92 14.66 -11.33 1.26
N LYS A 93 13.61 -10.84 0.62
CA LYS A 93 13.45 -9.43 0.30
C LYS A 93 12.04 -8.97 0.59
N LYS A 94 11.93 -7.90 1.38
CA LYS A 94 10.71 -7.16 1.63
C LYS A 94 10.54 -6.04 0.60
N ILE A 95 9.36 -5.93 0.02
CA ILE A 95 8.97 -4.91 -0.97
C ILE A 95 7.64 -4.32 -0.53
N PHE A 96 7.58 -3.02 -0.28
CA PHE A 96 6.33 -2.36 0.04
C PHE A 96 5.43 -2.26 -1.19
N LEU A 97 4.11 -2.41 -1.01
CA LEU A 97 3.16 -2.33 -2.13
C LEU A 97 3.21 -0.98 -2.84
N GLU A 98 3.52 0.10 -2.12
CA GLU A 98 3.71 1.43 -2.70
C GLU A 98 4.94 1.58 -3.59
N GLU A 99 5.95 0.73 -3.41
CA GLU A 99 7.16 0.70 -4.24
C GLU A 99 6.92 -0.08 -5.53
N VAL A 100 5.89 -0.93 -5.60
CA VAL A 100 5.58 -1.72 -6.80
C VAL A 100 5.08 -0.80 -7.91
N LYS A 101 5.86 -0.73 -8.99
CA LYS A 101 5.55 0.04 -10.19
C LYS A 101 4.73 -0.79 -11.16
N LYS A 102 5.22 -1.99 -11.48
CA LYS A 102 4.58 -2.90 -12.45
C LYS A 102 4.88 -4.35 -12.08
N VAL A 103 3.89 -5.20 -12.30
CA VAL A 103 4.05 -6.65 -12.26
C VAL A 103 3.71 -7.17 -13.66
N TYR A 104 4.59 -7.97 -14.26
CA TYR A 104 4.38 -8.47 -15.62
C TYR A 104 5.09 -9.78 -15.87
N PHE A 105 4.59 -10.52 -16.85
CA PHE A 105 5.23 -11.73 -17.34
C PHE A 105 6.27 -11.39 -18.41
N LYS A 106 7.44 -12.02 -18.34
CA LYS A 106 8.47 -11.95 -19.38
C LYS A 106 8.85 -13.35 -19.83
N ASN A 107 8.98 -13.50 -21.14
CA ASN A 107 9.62 -14.65 -21.76
C ASN A 107 10.94 -14.16 -22.34
N THR A 108 12.07 -14.60 -21.78
CA THR A 108 13.38 -14.30 -22.38
C THR A 108 13.81 -15.48 -23.23
N PHE A 109 14.00 -15.20 -24.52
CA PHE A 109 14.91 -15.96 -25.36
C PHE A 109 16.28 -15.29 -25.20
N GLY A 110 17.25 -15.98 -24.62
CA GLY A 110 18.59 -15.42 -24.40
C GLY A 110 18.90 -15.08 -22.95
N ILE A 111 20.12 -15.45 -22.57
CA ILE A 111 20.73 -15.48 -21.25
C ILE A 111 20.55 -14.14 -20.51
N SER A 112 19.93 -14.18 -19.32
CA SER A 112 19.86 -13.05 -18.39
C SER A 112 20.20 -13.55 -16.98
N LEU A 113 21.42 -13.25 -16.54
CA LEU A 113 21.87 -13.41 -15.15
C LEU A 113 20.92 -12.68 -14.19
N MET A 114 20.39 -13.39 -13.20
CA MET A 114 20.23 -12.88 -11.83
C MET A 114 19.80 -14.03 -10.89
N LEU A 115 20.73 -14.44 -10.02
CA LEU A 115 20.53 -15.22 -8.80
C LEU A 115 19.78 -16.57 -8.96
N ASP A 116 20.22 -17.41 -9.89
CA ASP A 116 19.78 -18.81 -9.95
C ASP A 116 20.90 -19.73 -9.43
N PRO A 117 20.68 -20.52 -8.35
CA PRO A 117 21.61 -21.53 -7.86
C PRO A 117 21.63 -22.79 -8.73
N GLY A 118 20.81 -22.84 -9.78
CA GLY A 118 20.78 -23.92 -10.75
C GLY A 118 21.62 -23.63 -11.98
N ILE A 119 22.95 -23.70 -11.87
CA ILE A 119 23.86 -23.80 -13.04
C ILE A 119 23.37 -24.89 -14.03
N LEU A 120 22.61 -25.90 -13.58
CA LEU A 120 22.01 -26.93 -14.44
C LEU A 120 20.76 -26.50 -15.23
N ASN A 121 19.94 -25.56 -14.78
CA ASN A 121 18.78 -25.10 -15.56
C ASN A 121 19.22 -24.17 -16.71
N TYR A 122 20.35 -23.50 -16.55
CA TYR A 122 20.99 -22.68 -17.59
C TYR A 122 21.49 -23.48 -18.80
N LEU A 123 21.88 -24.74 -18.60
CA LEU A 123 22.48 -25.57 -19.66
C LEU A 123 21.47 -26.07 -20.71
N PHE A 124 20.16 -26.08 -20.40
CA PHE A 124 19.17 -26.77 -21.26
C PHE A 124 17.90 -25.98 -21.61
N ASN A 125 17.58 -24.85 -20.97
CA ASN A 125 16.34 -24.12 -21.23
C ASN A 125 16.56 -22.66 -21.69
N SER A 126 16.62 -22.47 -23.01
CA SER A 126 16.77 -21.18 -23.71
C SER A 126 15.50 -20.30 -23.74
N LYS A 127 14.39 -20.76 -23.15
CA LYS A 127 13.10 -20.04 -23.04
C LYS A 127 12.66 -19.94 -21.58
N GLN A 128 13.30 -19.07 -20.81
CA GLN A 128 12.94 -18.88 -19.41
C GLN A 128 11.73 -17.95 -19.32
N LYS A 129 10.63 -18.49 -18.77
CA LYS A 129 9.38 -17.79 -18.48
C LYS A 129 9.37 -17.39 -17.00
N PHE A 130 9.18 -16.11 -16.73
CA PHE A 130 9.19 -15.60 -15.36
C PHE A 130 8.26 -14.41 -15.15
N MET A 131 7.77 -14.29 -13.93
CA MET A 131 7.10 -13.10 -13.42
C MET A 131 8.15 -12.09 -12.97
N LYS A 132 7.97 -10.82 -13.33
CA LYS A 132 8.83 -9.71 -12.91
C LYS A 132 8.04 -8.69 -12.09
N ILE A 133 8.55 -8.37 -10.90
CA ILE A 133 8.05 -7.30 -10.04
C ILE A 133 9.03 -6.14 -10.13
N GLU A 134 8.64 -5.07 -10.81
CA GLU A 134 9.44 -3.84 -10.98
C GLU A 134 9.07 -2.84 -9.90
N THR A 135 10.09 -2.31 -9.21
CA THR A 135 9.92 -1.27 -8.19
C THR A 135 10.25 0.11 -8.73
N LYS A 136 9.77 1.16 -8.05
CA LYS A 136 10.09 2.57 -8.38
C LYS A 136 11.58 2.91 -8.27
N LYS A 137 12.34 2.15 -7.47
CA LYS A 137 13.77 2.35 -7.22
C LYS A 137 14.66 1.65 -8.26
N ASN A 138 14.13 1.38 -9.46
CA ASN A 138 14.80 0.74 -10.60
C ASN A 138 15.39 -0.67 -10.34
N TYR A 139 15.05 -1.32 -9.24
CA TYR A 139 15.36 -2.72 -9.01
C TYR A 139 14.12 -3.60 -9.25
N SER A 140 14.36 -4.85 -9.65
CA SER A 140 13.29 -5.78 -9.99
C SER A 140 13.59 -7.20 -9.54
N PHE A 141 12.54 -7.96 -9.23
CA PHE A 141 12.64 -9.37 -8.85
C PHE A 141 11.95 -10.25 -9.87
N GLY A 142 12.61 -11.35 -10.21
CA GLY A 142 12.08 -12.40 -11.08
C GLY A 142 11.67 -13.61 -10.26
N LEU A 143 10.60 -14.29 -10.66
CA LEU A 143 10.24 -15.62 -10.19
C LEU A 143 9.94 -16.51 -11.39
N PHE A 144 10.63 -17.62 -11.50
CA PHE A 144 10.44 -18.53 -12.63
C PHE A 144 9.09 -19.23 -12.50
N LEU A 145 8.22 -19.09 -13.50
CA LEU A 145 6.89 -19.71 -13.52
C LEU A 145 6.27 -19.63 -14.91
N ASP A 146 5.34 -20.54 -15.18
CA ASP A 146 4.62 -20.52 -16.45
C ASP A 146 3.55 -19.42 -16.47
N TYR A 147 2.99 -19.16 -17.65
CA TYR A 147 2.03 -18.09 -17.82
C TYR A 147 0.71 -18.33 -17.08
N ASN A 148 0.29 -19.58 -16.92
CA ASN A 148 -0.97 -19.90 -16.23
C ASN A 148 -0.83 -19.66 -14.72
N ASP A 149 0.29 -20.08 -14.15
CA ASP A 149 0.64 -19.79 -12.76
C ASP A 149 0.84 -18.28 -12.56
N PHE A 150 1.37 -17.54 -13.54
CA PHE A 150 1.44 -16.07 -13.49
C PHE A 150 0.05 -15.45 -13.35
N LEU A 151 -0.91 -15.85 -14.20
CA LEU A 151 -2.26 -15.29 -14.18
C LEU A 151 -2.95 -15.49 -12.82
N LYS A 152 -2.74 -16.65 -12.18
CA LYS A 152 -3.28 -16.92 -10.83
C LYS A 152 -2.70 -15.97 -9.79
N ILE A 153 -1.39 -15.70 -9.86
CA ILE A 153 -0.72 -14.76 -8.94
C ILE A 153 -1.17 -13.32 -9.21
N ASP A 154 -1.22 -12.93 -10.48
CA ASP A 154 -1.61 -11.58 -10.91
C ASP A 154 -3.03 -11.24 -10.47
N ALA A 155 -3.97 -12.19 -10.60
CA ALA A 155 -5.34 -12.05 -10.12
C ALA A 155 -5.45 -11.80 -8.60
N ILE A 156 -4.46 -12.20 -7.81
CA ILE A 156 -4.40 -11.95 -6.36
C ILE A 156 -3.66 -10.65 -6.05
N LEU A 157 -2.56 -10.38 -6.75
CA LEU A 157 -1.65 -9.29 -6.42
C LEU A 157 -2.16 -7.93 -6.93
N GLN A 158 -2.77 -7.87 -8.11
CA GLN A 158 -3.28 -6.61 -8.68
C GLN A 158 -4.36 -5.96 -7.80
N PRO A 159 -5.39 -6.68 -7.30
CA PRO A 159 -6.38 -6.10 -6.40
C PRO A 159 -5.74 -5.53 -5.13
N LYS A 160 -4.80 -6.25 -4.50
CA LYS A 160 -4.10 -5.77 -3.30
C LYS A 160 -3.28 -4.51 -3.55
N ILE A 161 -2.55 -4.43 -4.67
CA ILE A 161 -1.81 -3.22 -5.05
C ILE A 161 -2.77 -2.04 -5.27
N LYS A 162 -3.92 -2.29 -5.91
CA LYS A 162 -4.93 -1.26 -6.16
C LYS A 162 -5.55 -0.76 -4.86
N GLU A 163 -6.01 -1.68 -3.99
CA GLU A 163 -6.59 -1.35 -2.69
C GLU A 163 -5.64 -0.52 -1.83
N HIS A 164 -4.36 -0.90 -1.77
CA HIS A 164 -3.35 -0.13 -1.03
C HIS A 164 -3.16 1.29 -1.61
N LYS A 165 -3.16 1.44 -2.94
CA LYS A 165 -3.09 2.76 -3.59
C LYS A 165 -4.32 3.61 -3.25
N ASP A 166 -5.51 3.02 -3.30
CA ASP A 166 -6.77 3.71 -3.01
C ASP A 166 -6.84 4.14 -1.54
N LYS A 167 -6.51 3.24 -0.60
CA LYS A 167 -6.38 3.56 0.85
C LYS A 167 -5.43 4.73 1.07
N LYS A 168 -4.27 4.75 0.39
CA LYS A 168 -3.28 5.84 0.50
C LYS A 168 -3.82 7.17 -0.04
N ILE A 169 -4.57 7.15 -1.14
CA ILE A 169 -5.20 8.36 -1.70
C ILE A 169 -6.21 8.95 -0.72
N ILE A 170 -7.07 8.10 -0.14
CA ILE A 170 -8.07 8.51 0.86
C ILE A 170 -7.37 9.10 2.09
N LEU A 171 -6.35 8.42 2.62
CA LEU A 171 -5.58 8.89 3.77
C LEU A 171 -4.89 10.23 3.49
N ASN A 172 -4.31 10.41 2.30
CA ASN A 172 -3.67 11.67 1.91
C ASN A 172 -4.70 12.80 1.75
N LYS A 173 -5.89 12.53 1.21
CA LYS A 173 -6.98 13.50 1.13
C LYS A 173 -7.41 13.93 2.53
N TYR A 174 -7.53 12.98 3.45
CA TYR A 174 -7.84 13.24 4.85
C TYR A 174 -6.75 14.10 5.53
N LYS A 175 -5.47 13.73 5.41
CA LYS A 175 -4.34 14.51 5.95
C LYS A 175 -4.30 15.95 5.43
N ARG A 176 -4.47 16.15 4.12
CA ARG A 176 -4.53 17.50 3.53
C ARG A 176 -5.69 18.33 4.09
N LYS A 177 -6.84 17.69 4.33
CA LYS A 177 -8.00 18.32 4.97
C LYS A 177 -7.66 18.74 6.40
N GLN A 178 -7.01 17.87 7.18
CA GLN A 178 -6.54 18.19 8.53
C GLN A 178 -5.55 19.36 8.53
N GLU A 179 -4.52 19.34 7.67
CA GLU A 179 -3.52 20.41 7.57
C GLU A 179 -4.15 21.76 7.23
N LYS A 180 -5.13 21.79 6.30
CA LYS A 180 -5.85 23.02 5.97
C LYS A 180 -6.61 23.57 7.19
N LEU A 181 -7.30 22.70 7.91
CA LEU A 181 -8.07 23.08 9.10
C LEU A 181 -7.15 23.55 10.24
N PHE A 182 -6.02 22.86 10.44
CA PHE A 182 -5.01 23.23 11.43
C PHE A 182 -4.38 24.60 11.13
N LYS A 183 -4.13 24.92 9.86
CA LYS A 183 -3.64 26.26 9.47
C LYS A 183 -4.64 27.36 9.84
N ILE A 184 -5.92 27.14 9.53
CA ILE A 184 -6.96 28.13 9.85
C ILE A 184 -7.15 28.27 11.36
N TYR A 185 -7.09 27.15 12.10
CA TYR A 185 -7.18 27.15 13.55
C TYR A 185 -6.10 28.03 14.22
N ASN A 186 -4.88 28.04 13.69
CA ASN A 186 -3.75 28.81 14.22
C ASN A 186 -3.70 30.28 13.76
N LEU A 187 -4.67 30.77 13.00
CA LEU A 187 -4.78 32.20 12.65
C LEU A 187 -5.24 33.02 13.86
N GLU A 188 -4.97 34.33 13.82
CA GLU A 188 -5.55 35.27 14.78
C GLU A 188 -7.08 35.26 14.71
N ILE A 189 -7.75 35.67 15.80
CA ILE A 189 -9.20 35.54 15.98
C ILE A 189 -9.97 36.21 14.82
N GLU A 190 -9.58 37.42 14.43
CA GLU A 190 -10.22 38.20 13.37
C GLU A 190 -10.03 37.57 11.98
N GLU A 191 -8.83 37.06 11.68
CA GLU A 191 -8.52 36.43 10.40
C GLU A 191 -9.26 35.10 10.27
N ARG A 192 -9.21 34.29 11.33
CA ARG A 192 -9.94 33.03 11.42
C ARG A 192 -11.45 33.22 11.27
N TYR A 193 -12.00 34.25 11.89
CA TYR A 193 -13.42 34.61 11.73
C TYR A 193 -13.77 34.87 10.26
N LYS A 194 -12.97 35.69 9.55
CA LYS A 194 -13.17 35.96 8.11
C LYS A 194 -13.08 34.69 7.25
N GLU A 195 -12.11 33.82 7.52
CA GLU A 195 -11.97 32.53 6.83
C GLU A 195 -13.19 31.63 7.06
N ILE A 196 -13.73 31.58 8.28
CA ILE A 196 -14.94 30.81 8.60
C ILE A 196 -16.15 31.33 7.80
N LEU A 197 -16.35 32.66 7.75
CA LEU A 197 -17.43 33.25 6.96
C LEU A 197 -17.30 32.90 5.47
N ASN A 198 -16.07 32.96 4.94
CA ASN A 198 -15.77 32.59 3.56
C ASN A 198 -16.11 31.12 3.27
N ILE A 199 -15.82 30.22 4.21
CA ILE A 199 -16.14 28.78 4.12
C ILE A 199 -17.65 28.56 4.14
N ILE A 200 -18.38 29.20 5.05
CA ILE A 200 -19.85 29.10 5.15
C ILE A 200 -20.50 29.51 3.82
N LEU A 201 -20.06 30.63 3.23
CA LEU A 201 -20.60 31.10 1.95
C LEU A 201 -20.26 30.18 0.78
N ASN A 202 -19.06 29.60 0.77
CA ASN A 202 -18.63 28.68 -0.30
C ASN A 202 -19.36 27.33 -0.22
N GLU A 203 -19.49 26.78 0.97
CA GLU A 203 -20.05 25.45 1.17
C GLU A 203 -21.57 25.45 1.39
N LYS A 204 -22.15 26.62 1.70
CA LYS A 204 -23.58 26.82 1.96
C LYS A 204 -24.13 25.91 3.06
N LYS A 205 -23.29 25.55 4.01
CA LYS A 205 -23.63 24.70 5.15
C LYS A 205 -23.14 25.36 6.44
N ILE A 206 -23.90 25.14 7.51
CA ILE A 206 -23.58 25.56 8.87
C ILE A 206 -23.64 24.32 9.77
N PHE A 207 -22.65 24.16 10.66
CA PHE A 207 -22.76 23.23 11.77
C PHE A 207 -23.09 24.01 13.05
N LEU A 208 -24.01 23.48 13.84
CA LEU A 208 -24.47 24.07 15.09
C LEU A 208 -24.14 23.10 16.21
N SER A 209 -23.54 23.59 17.29
CA SER A 209 -23.29 22.80 18.50
C SER A 209 -24.09 23.40 19.64
N LYS A 210 -24.97 22.64 20.27
CA LYS A 210 -25.73 23.09 21.44
C LYS A 210 -24.95 22.73 22.71
N LYS A 211 -24.28 23.71 23.32
CA LYS A 211 -23.61 23.54 24.60
C LYS A 211 -23.93 24.73 25.52
N ASP A 212 -25.10 24.74 26.15
CA ASP A 212 -25.55 25.76 27.12
C ASP A 212 -26.00 27.13 26.56
N SER A 213 -25.69 27.46 25.29
CA SER A 213 -26.26 28.55 24.47
C SER A 213 -26.12 28.22 22.96
N ASP A 214 -26.68 29.00 22.03
CA ASP A 214 -26.65 28.70 20.58
C ASP A 214 -25.25 28.98 19.97
N TYR A 215 -24.41 27.95 19.74
CA TYR A 215 -23.09 28.10 19.11
C TYR A 215 -23.14 27.77 17.61
N ILE A 216 -22.62 28.69 16.79
CA ILE A 216 -22.31 28.41 15.37
C ILE A 216 -20.86 27.95 15.30
N VAL A 217 -20.65 26.67 15.08
CA VAL A 217 -19.33 26.11 14.83
C VAL A 217 -19.22 25.87 13.34
N ASN A 218 -18.36 26.55 12.59
CA ASN A 218 -18.08 25.99 11.28
C ASN A 218 -16.64 26.15 10.78
N GLY A 219 -16.16 25.03 10.26
CA GLY A 219 -14.85 24.67 9.76
C GLY A 219 -14.99 23.75 8.55
N GLY A 220 -16.04 23.99 7.75
CA GLY A 220 -16.33 23.29 6.52
C GLY A 220 -16.75 21.83 6.69
N ASN A 221 -17.00 21.18 5.54
CA ASN A 221 -17.49 19.81 5.32
C ASN A 221 -16.51 18.73 5.81
N GLY A 222 -15.71 19.00 6.84
CA GLY A 222 -14.73 18.08 7.41
C GLY A 222 -14.48 18.13 8.87
N ILE A 223 -15.16 19.02 9.61
CA ILE A 223 -15.08 19.03 11.07
C ILE A 223 -15.40 17.65 11.63
N LYS A 224 -16.53 17.05 11.21
CA LYS A 224 -17.02 15.77 11.73
C LYS A 224 -15.99 14.62 11.63
N ASP A 225 -15.11 14.69 10.64
CA ASP A 225 -14.14 13.62 10.39
C ASP A 225 -12.86 13.79 11.25
N LEU A 226 -12.63 14.94 11.90
CA LEU A 226 -11.41 15.20 12.68
C LEU A 226 -11.49 14.68 14.11
N GLU A 227 -10.37 14.15 14.61
CA GLU A 227 -10.28 13.65 16.00
C GLU A 227 -10.62 14.71 17.06
N ILE A 228 -10.21 15.97 16.85
CA ILE A 228 -10.49 17.09 17.77
C ILE A 228 -12.00 17.38 17.92
N PHE A 229 -12.81 16.94 16.96
CA PHE A 229 -14.25 17.16 16.89
C PHE A 229 -15.07 15.88 17.06
N LYS A 230 -14.40 14.73 17.22
CA LYS A 230 -15.03 13.41 17.30
C LYS A 230 -16.02 13.27 18.46
N ASN A 231 -15.82 14.04 19.53
CA ASN A 231 -16.65 14.01 20.74
C ASN A 231 -17.64 15.18 20.82
N MET A 232 -17.78 15.99 19.77
CA MET A 232 -18.72 17.10 19.72
C MET A 232 -19.97 16.73 18.90
N ASN A 233 -21.15 17.08 19.41
CA ASN A 233 -22.42 16.85 18.74
C ASN A 233 -22.78 18.06 17.88
N PHE A 234 -22.82 17.88 16.55
CA PHE A 234 -23.14 18.93 15.61
C PHE A 234 -24.43 18.63 14.82
N GLU A 235 -25.33 19.60 14.75
CA GLU A 235 -26.45 19.63 13.80
C GLU A 235 -25.99 20.34 12.51
N GLU A 236 -26.14 19.68 11.36
CA GLU A 236 -25.84 20.29 10.06
C GLU A 236 -27.10 20.93 9.49
N THR A 237 -27.03 22.21 9.14
CA THR A 237 -28.14 22.97 8.56
C THR A 237 -27.68 23.67 7.28
N ASP A 238 -28.55 23.74 6.28
CA ASP A 238 -28.30 24.55 5.09
C ASP A 238 -28.18 26.04 5.46
N PHE A 239 -27.20 26.73 4.88
CA PHE A 239 -26.95 28.13 5.18
C PHE A 239 -28.16 29.03 4.95
N TYR A 240 -28.94 28.82 3.88
CA TYR A 240 -30.10 29.65 3.59
C TYR A 240 -31.25 29.36 4.55
N ILE A 241 -31.46 28.10 4.93
CA ILE A 241 -32.43 27.74 5.97
C ILE A 241 -32.06 28.44 7.29
N PHE A 242 -30.79 28.39 7.68
CA PHE A 242 -30.30 29.09 8.86
C PHE A 242 -30.50 30.61 8.76
N TYR A 243 -30.17 31.20 7.60
CA TYR A 243 -30.29 32.63 7.36
C TYR A 243 -31.73 33.12 7.49
N VAL A 244 -32.69 32.40 6.92
CA VAL A 244 -34.13 32.75 7.00
C VAL A 244 -34.67 32.56 8.42
N ASN A 245 -34.33 31.45 9.07
CA ASN A 245 -34.93 31.09 10.35
C ASN A 245 -34.34 31.84 11.55
N TYR A 246 -33.07 32.29 11.46
CA TYR A 246 -32.36 32.94 12.57
C TYR A 246 -31.91 34.36 12.20
N LEU A 247 -31.12 34.54 11.13
CA LEU A 247 -30.51 35.86 10.82
C LEU A 247 -31.49 36.90 10.27
N SER A 248 -32.62 36.47 9.72
CA SER A 248 -33.61 37.37 9.12
C SER A 248 -34.67 37.86 10.09
N LYS A 249 -34.70 37.31 11.31
CA LYS A 249 -35.73 37.58 12.30
C LYS A 249 -35.25 38.60 13.34
N LYS A 250 -36.03 39.66 13.54
CA LYS A 250 -35.72 40.72 14.52
C LYS A 250 -35.55 40.20 15.95
N GLU A 251 -36.31 39.19 16.34
CA GLU A 251 -36.24 38.58 17.68
C GLU A 251 -34.89 37.89 18.00
N TYR A 252 -34.02 37.68 16.99
CA TYR A 252 -32.70 37.09 17.15
C TYR A 252 -31.56 38.11 17.02
N GLU A 253 -31.81 39.35 16.58
CA GLU A 253 -30.75 40.32 16.22
C GLU A 253 -29.75 40.57 17.36
N ASP A 254 -30.25 40.73 18.59
CA ASP A 254 -29.43 40.99 19.79
C ASP A 254 -28.82 39.73 20.41
N LYS A 255 -29.19 38.53 19.92
CA LYS A 255 -28.63 37.29 20.44
C LYS A 255 -27.16 37.19 20.05
N LYS A 256 -26.35 36.77 21.01
CA LYS A 256 -24.92 36.53 20.80
C LYS A 256 -24.70 35.15 20.21
N VAL A 257 -23.70 35.06 19.36
CA VAL A 257 -23.24 33.82 18.76
C VAL A 257 -21.72 33.78 18.75
N LEU A 258 -21.17 32.64 19.14
CA LEU A 258 -19.75 32.39 19.10
C LEU A 258 -19.43 31.70 17.76
N VAL A 259 -18.57 32.32 16.94
CA VAL A 259 -18.15 31.81 15.64
C VAL A 259 -16.71 31.32 15.74
N GLY A 260 -16.52 29.99 15.71
CA GLY A 260 -15.20 29.38 15.88
C GLY A 260 -15.14 27.94 15.36
N TYR A 261 -13.97 27.31 15.56
CA TYR A 261 -13.73 25.93 15.14
C TYR A 261 -14.10 24.90 16.21
N ASN A 262 -13.80 25.15 17.49
CA ASN A 262 -14.00 24.18 18.59
C ASN A 262 -14.82 24.71 19.78
N GLY A 263 -15.45 25.88 19.63
CA GLY A 263 -16.26 26.50 20.68
C GLY A 263 -15.49 27.02 21.90
N ILE A 264 -14.14 26.97 21.90
CA ILE A 264 -13.29 27.48 23.00
C ILE A 264 -12.65 28.82 22.64
N ASP A 265 -12.34 29.04 21.36
CA ASP A 265 -11.55 30.17 20.86
C ASP A 265 -12.23 30.95 19.74
N GLY A 266 -13.56 30.85 19.66
CA GLY A 266 -14.36 31.55 18.68
C GLY A 266 -14.49 33.05 18.97
N LYS A 267 -14.85 33.81 17.94
CA LYS A 267 -15.20 35.22 18.05
C LYS A 267 -16.67 35.35 18.44
N GLU A 268 -16.95 36.04 19.55
CA GLU A 268 -18.32 36.37 19.94
C GLU A 268 -18.82 37.58 19.14
N VAL A 269 -19.97 37.46 18.49
CA VAL A 269 -20.63 38.54 17.73
C VAL A 269 -22.14 38.49 17.96
N THR A 270 -22.86 39.57 17.69
CA THR A 270 -24.34 39.53 17.64
C THR A 270 -24.82 38.93 16.31
N MET A 271 -26.02 38.36 16.28
CA MET A 271 -26.61 37.86 15.02
C MET A 271 -26.74 38.97 13.97
N LEU A 272 -27.03 40.22 14.39
CA LEU A 272 -27.02 41.37 13.50
C LEU A 272 -25.64 41.57 12.86
N LYS A 273 -24.58 41.60 13.68
CA LYS A 273 -23.21 41.81 13.19
C LYS A 273 -22.75 40.67 12.28
N PHE A 274 -23.06 39.43 12.66
CA PHE A 274 -22.78 38.25 11.85
C PHE A 274 -23.46 38.31 10.47
N LYS A 275 -24.74 38.74 10.43
CA LYS A 275 -25.49 38.94 9.19
C LYS A 275 -24.86 40.02 8.30
N GLU A 276 -24.46 41.16 8.88
CA GLU A 276 -23.79 42.24 8.17
C GLU A 276 -22.48 41.76 7.54
N ASP A 277 -21.62 41.13 8.32
CA ASP A 277 -20.30 40.65 7.86
C ASP A 277 -20.43 39.61 6.74
N ILE A 278 -21.43 38.71 6.83
CA ILE A 278 -21.75 37.74 5.77
C ILE A 278 -22.20 38.43 4.49
N ASN A 279 -23.08 39.42 4.60
CA ASN A 279 -23.58 40.17 3.45
C ASN A 279 -22.46 40.97 2.80
N GLU A 280 -21.58 41.61 3.57
CA GLU A 280 -20.41 42.35 3.05
C GLU A 280 -19.47 41.43 2.24
N ILE A 281 -19.16 40.23 2.75
CA ILE A 281 -18.33 39.26 2.02
C ILE A 281 -19.05 38.72 0.78
N ARG A 282 -20.36 38.50 0.84
CA ARG A 282 -21.14 38.04 -0.32
C ARG A 282 -21.22 39.12 -1.40
N ASP A 283 -21.49 40.35 -1.01
CA ASP A 283 -21.75 41.46 -1.91
C ASP A 283 -20.43 41.92 -2.56
N SER A 284 -19.32 41.93 -1.81
CA SER A 284 -17.97 42.14 -2.38
C SER A 284 -17.60 41.09 -3.43
N ARG A 285 -17.99 39.82 -3.27
CA ARG A 285 -17.79 38.79 -4.32
C ARG A 285 -18.67 38.98 -5.55
N SER A 286 -19.81 39.66 -5.39
CA SER A 286 -20.73 39.94 -6.50
C SER A 286 -20.25 41.11 -7.36
N THR A 287 -19.63 42.13 -6.75
CA THR A 287 -19.08 43.29 -7.47
C THR A 287 -17.85 42.97 -8.32
N PHE A 288 -17.08 41.92 -8.01
CA PHE A 288 -15.99 41.42 -8.86
C PHE A 288 -16.44 40.53 -10.04
N LYS A 289 -17.75 40.26 -10.18
CA LYS A 289 -18.31 39.46 -11.29
C LYS A 289 -18.96 40.29 -12.41
N ASN A 290 -18.89 41.62 -12.34
CA ASN A 290 -19.35 42.53 -13.38
C ASN A 290 -18.17 43.12 -14.17
#